data_AF-A0A2G5IQC8-F1
#
_entry.id   AF-A0A2G5IQC8-F1
#
_cell.length_a   1.000
_cell.length_b   1.000
_cell.length_c   1.000
_cell.angle_alpha   90.00
_cell.angle_beta   90.00
_cell.angle_gamma   90.00
#
_symmetry.space_group_name_H-M   'P 1'
#
loop_
_entity.id
_entity.type
_entity.pdbx_description
1 polymer ?
#
loop_
_entity_poly.entity_id
_entity_poly.type
_entity_poly.pdbx_seq_one_letter_code
_entity_poly.pdbx_strand_id
1 'polypeptide(L)'
;MIGIGIFMLLIALWLGGMGLADQKALWWRFQARRFSDPEANEPSEAGYRGRRILLLSCAAVMVAMAVWWFTDIDYFESGGLRD
;
A
#
# COMPACT_ATOMS: atom_id res chain seq x y z
N MET A 1 -14.80 -11.61 -12.60
CA MET A 1 -14.59 -10.36 -11.84
C MET A 1 -13.69 -10.52 -10.60
N ILE A 2 -13.47 -11.74 -10.11
CA ILE A 2 -12.53 -12.09 -9.02
C ILE A 2 -11.11 -11.54 -9.21
N GLY A 3 -10.58 -11.52 -10.44
CA GLY A 3 -9.22 -11.05 -10.72
C GLY A 3 -8.93 -9.61 -10.26
N ILE A 4 -9.93 -8.73 -10.28
CA ILE A 4 -9.78 -7.34 -9.82
C ILE A 4 -9.58 -7.29 -8.30
N GLY A 5 -10.39 -8.03 -7.54
CA GLY A 5 -10.25 -8.13 -6.08
C GLY A 5 -8.90 -8.72 -5.67
N ILE A 6 -8.43 -9.77 -6.34
CA ILE A 6 -7.10 -10.35 -6.11
C ILE A 6 -6.00 -9.31 -6.41
N PHE A 7 -6.10 -8.60 -7.52
CA PHE A 7 -5.14 -7.56 -7.88
C PHE A 7 -5.09 -6.45 -6.82
N MET A 8 -6.23 -5.98 -6.32
CA MET A 8 -6.29 -4.99 -5.24
C MET A 8 -5.59 -5.47 -3.97
N LEU A 9 -5.78 -6.74 -3.59
CA LEU A 9 -5.10 -7.33 -2.42
C LEU A 9 -3.58 -7.41 -2.63
N LEU A 10 -3.11 -7.78 -3.82
CA LEU A 10 -1.67 -7.81 -4.13
C LEU A 10 -1.05 -6.41 -4.02
N ILE A 11 -1.72 -5.37 -4.51
CA ILE A 11 -1.28 -3.99 -4.39
C ILE A 11 -1.30 -3.54 -2.92
N ALA A 12 -2.34 -3.90 -2.16
CA ALA A 12 -2.42 -3.59 -0.74
C ALA A 12 -1.26 -4.21 0.05
N LEU A 13 -0.94 -5.49 -0.21
CA LEU A 13 0.19 -6.18 0.39
C LEU A 13 1.52 -5.51 0.03
N TRP A 14 1.70 -5.13 -1.22
CA TRP A 14 2.91 -4.44 -1.66
C TRP A 14 3.07 -3.07 -0.99
N LEU A 15 2.01 -2.25 -0.96
CA LEU A 15 2.01 -0.93 -0.32
C LEU A 15 2.24 -1.05 1.20
N GLY A 16 1.55 -1.99 1.84
CA GLY A 16 1.69 -2.27 3.27
C GLY A 16 3.11 -2.70 3.61
N GLY A 17 3.68 -3.64 2.83
CA GLY A 17 5.07 -4.07 2.96
C GLY A 17 6.06 -2.93 2.83
N MET A 18 5.88 -2.05 1.84
CA MET A 18 6.71 -0.85 1.65
C MET A 18 6.53 0.18 2.78
N GLY A 19 5.34 0.30 3.36
CA GLY A 19 5.07 1.16 4.51
C GLY A 19 5.69 0.64 5.81
N LEU A 20 5.79 -0.69 5.98
CA LEU A 20 6.38 -1.33 7.16
C LEU A 20 7.90 -1.49 7.07
N ALA A 21 8.47 -1.48 5.86
CA ALA A 21 9.91 -1.53 5.65
C ALA A 21 10.62 -0.29 6.21
N ASP A 22 11.91 -0.44 6.51
CA ASP A 22 12.76 0.68 6.93
C ASP A 22 12.92 1.68 5.77
N GLN A 23 12.22 2.80 5.87
CA GLN A 23 12.19 3.82 4.84
C GLN A 23 13.54 4.53 4.66
N LYS A 24 14.32 4.65 5.74
CA LYS A 24 15.65 5.24 5.69
C LYS A 24 16.61 4.31 4.95
N ALA A 25 16.58 3.01 5.27
CA ALA A 25 17.35 2.00 4.55
C ALA A 25 16.97 1.95 3.06
N LEU A 26 15.67 2.00 2.74
CA LEU A 26 15.19 2.04 1.35
C LEU A 26 15.67 3.29 0.61
N TRP A 27 15.65 4.45 1.27
CA TRP A 27 16.14 5.69 0.68
C TRP A 27 17.64 5.62 0.38
N TRP A 28 18.45 5.14 1.33
CA TRP A 28 19.90 4.96 1.15
C TRP A 28 20.23 3.93 0.07
N ARG A 29 19.42 2.87 -0.06
CA ARG A 29 19.64 1.81 -1.04
C ARG A 29 19.32 2.24 -2.47
N PHE A 30 18.28 3.06 -2.66
CA PHE A 30 17.74 3.36 -3.99
C PHE A 30 17.84 4.83 -4.40
N GLN A 31 17.58 5.78 -3.50
CA GLN A 31 17.51 7.20 -3.83
C GLN A 31 18.82 7.96 -3.58
N ALA A 32 19.57 7.61 -2.53
CA ALA A 32 20.82 8.30 -2.18
C ALA A 32 21.81 8.35 -3.36
N ARG A 33 21.88 7.28 -4.15
CA ARG A 33 22.76 7.17 -5.34
C ARG A 33 22.48 8.19 -6.44
N ARG A 34 21.33 8.87 -6.40
CA ARG A 34 20.94 9.88 -7.39
C ARG A 34 21.53 11.27 -7.07
N PHE A 35 21.96 11.50 -5.83
CA PHE A 35 22.45 12.80 -5.38
C PHE A 35 23.97 12.80 -5.26
N SER A 36 24.61 13.91 -5.63
CA SER A 36 26.06 14.10 -5.46
C SER A 36 26.46 14.21 -3.99
N ASP A 37 25.57 14.76 -3.16
CA ASP A 37 25.68 14.79 -1.70
C ASP A 37 24.38 14.20 -1.10
N PRO A 38 24.37 12.92 -0.72
CA PRO A 38 23.19 12.27 -0.17
C PRO A 38 22.86 12.75 1.24
N GLU A 39 23.85 13.07 2.08
CA GLU A 39 23.61 13.41 3.48
C GLU A 39 22.83 14.73 3.62
N ALA A 40 23.13 15.70 2.76
CA ALA A 40 22.40 16.96 2.70
C ALA A 40 20.95 16.84 2.21
N ASN A 41 20.64 15.77 1.45
CA ASN A 41 19.32 15.54 0.84
C ASN A 41 18.51 14.43 1.54
N GLU A 42 18.98 13.91 2.68
CA GLU A 42 18.23 12.92 3.45
C GLU A 42 16.89 13.52 3.92
N PRO A 43 15.75 12.86 3.66
CA PRO A 43 14.47 13.25 4.22
C PRO A 43 14.52 13.32 5.76
N SER A 44 13.83 14.31 6.33
CA SER A 44 13.68 14.40 7.78
C SER A 44 12.91 13.19 8.34
N GLU A 45 13.05 12.93 9.65
CA GLU A 45 12.29 11.86 10.31
C GLU A 45 10.77 12.00 10.13
N ALA A 46 10.27 13.24 10.14
CA ALA A 46 8.87 13.53 9.86
C ALA A 46 8.49 13.18 8.42
N GLY A 47 9.39 13.37 7.45
CA GLY A 47 9.22 12.94 6.06
C GLY A 47 9.08 11.42 5.93
N TYR A 48 9.95 10.66 6.61
CA TYR A 48 9.85 9.20 6.65
C TYR A 48 8.56 8.71 7.32
N ARG A 49 8.17 9.32 8.44
CA ARG A 49 6.89 9.00 9.11
C ARG A 49 5.70 9.33 8.22
N GLY A 50 5.69 10.49 7.57
CA GLY A 50 4.63 10.91 6.66
C GLY A 50 4.45 9.93 5.49
N ARG A 51 5.56 9.53 4.86
CA ARG A 51 5.52 8.55 3.77
C ARG A 51 5.08 7.16 4.23
N ARG A 52 5.51 6.72 5.43
CA ARG A 52 5.01 5.48 6.04
C ARG A 52 3.49 5.53 6.26
N ILE A 53 2.99 6.60 6.88
CA ILE A 53 1.55 6.77 7.12
C ILE A 53 0.78 6.75 5.80
N LEU A 54 1.25 7.48 4.79
CA LEU A 54 0.61 7.51 3.47
C LEU A 54 0.50 6.11 2.85
N LEU A 55 1.61 5.35 2.83
CA LEU A 55 1.62 4.00 2.25
C LEU A 55 0.67 3.06 3.00
N LEU A 56 0.68 3.09 4.34
CA LEU A 56 -0.20 2.26 5.15
C LEU A 56 -1.67 2.64 4.98
N SER A 57 -1.97 3.94 4.89
CA SER A 57 -3.33 4.42 4.61
C SER A 57 -3.81 3.96 3.23
N CYS A 58 -2.98 4.08 2.19
CA CYS A 58 -3.33 3.56 0.87
C CYS A 58 -3.53 2.03 0.87
N ALA A 59 -2.70 1.28 1.59
CA ALA A 59 -2.87 -0.16 1.75
C ALA A 59 -4.20 -0.49 2.43
N ALA A 60 -4.55 0.20 3.51
CA ALA A 60 -5.82 0.02 4.22
C ALA A 60 -7.03 0.30 3.32
N VAL A 61 -6.99 1.38 2.54
CA VAL A 61 -8.05 1.69 1.57
C VAL A 61 -8.18 0.60 0.52
N MET A 62 -7.06 0.09 -0.02
CA MET A 62 -7.09 -1.00 -1.00
C MET A 62 -7.68 -2.29 -0.43
N VAL A 63 -7.37 -2.64 0.83
CA VAL A 63 -8.02 -3.77 1.50
C VAL A 63 -9.52 -3.56 1.64
N ALA A 64 -9.95 -2.37 2.10
CA ALA A 64 -11.37 -2.07 2.25
C ALA A 64 -12.13 -2.16 0.91
N MET A 65 -11.53 -1.65 -0.17
CA MET A 65 -12.11 -1.77 -1.51
C MET A 65 -12.17 -3.22 -2.01
N ALA A 66 -11.13 -4.02 -1.74
CA ALA A 66 -11.12 -5.43 -2.11
C ALA A 66 -12.21 -6.22 -1.37
N VAL A 67 -12.35 -6.00 -0.06
CA VAL A 67 -13.41 -6.62 0.75
C VAL A 67 -14.77 -6.26 0.18
N TRP A 68 -15.02 -4.97 -0.07
CA TRP A 68 -16.28 -4.52 -0.65
C TRP A 68 -16.55 -5.18 -2.02
N TRP A 69 -15.55 -5.27 -2.87
CA TRP A 69 -15.65 -5.93 -4.18
C TRP A 69 -16.05 -7.41 -4.05
N PHE A 70 -15.44 -8.16 -3.14
CA PHE A 70 -15.78 -9.56 -2.93
C PHE A 70 -17.19 -9.72 -2.34
N THR A 71 -17.58 -8.89 -1.38
CA THR A 71 -18.94 -8.96 -0.82
C THR A 71 -20.03 -8.65 -1.84
N ASP A 72 -19.77 -7.74 -2.78
CA ASP A 72 -20.73 -7.45 -3.85
C ASP A 72 -20.83 -8.63 -4.84
N ILE A 73 -19.70 -9.25 -5.21
CA ILE A 73 -19.70 -10.46 -6.06
C ILE A 73 -20.49 -11.58 -5.39
N ASP A 74 -20.21 -11.86 -4.12
CA ASP A 74 -20.89 -12.93 -3.37
C ASP A 74 -22.41 -12.69 -3.31
N TYR A 75 -22.83 -11.43 -3.12
CA TYR A 75 -24.25 -11.04 -3.13
C TYR A 75 -24.94 -11.27 -4.48
N PHE A 76 -24.26 -10.98 -5.60
CA PHE A 76 -24.80 -11.26 -6.93
C PHE A 76 -24.87 -12.77 -7.21
N GLU A 77 -23.88 -13.53 -6.76
CA GLU A 77 -23.85 -15.00 -6.91
C GLU A 77 -24.90 -15.70 -6.03
N SER A 78 -25.25 -15.15 -4.86
CA SER A 78 -26.31 -15.69 -3.98
C SER A 78 -27.74 -15.38 -4.45
N GLY A 79 -27.92 -14.64 -5.54
CA GLY A 79 -29.23 -14.22 -6.03
C GLY A 79 -29.86 -13.07 -5.20
N GLY A 80 -29.04 -12.30 -4.48
CA GLY A 80 -29.48 -11.15 -3.71
C GLY A 80 -30.05 -11.45 -2.32
N LEU A 81 -29.87 -12.68 -1.83
CA LEU A 81 -30.18 -13.05 -0.45
C LEU A 81 -28.92 -12.86 0.40
N ARG A 82 -29.05 -12.12 1.49
CA ARG A 82 -28.03 -12.06 2.55
C ARG A 82 -28.35 -13.17 3.54
N ASP A 83 -27.44 -14.14 3.64
CA ASP A 83 -27.48 -15.19 4.67
C ASP A 83 -27.50 -14.60 6.09
#